data_AF-A0A418T688-F1
#
_entry.id   AF-A0A418T688-F1
#
_cell.length_a   1.000
_cell.length_b   1.000
_cell.length_c   1.000
_cell.angle_alpha   90.00
_cell.angle_beta   90.00
_cell.angle_gamma   90.00
#
_symmetry.space_group_name_H-M   'P 1'
#
loop_
_entity.id
_entity.type
_entity.pdbx_description
1 polymer ?
#
loop_
_entity_poly.entity_id
_entity_poly.type
_entity_poly.pdbx_seq_one_letter_code
_entity_poly.pdbx_strand_id
1 'polypeptide(L)'
;MNRIAYIDDEEDVVRQFQIIMMDDFEVIELRLKDSVEEMVEDIIESKVSGVVIDYNLNSSQSKVHYNGVNLIRELLNTIKEFPCYILTSHESEAEGTLLDPEFIRAKEFVAKEKEFFVHKLKTKIESYEKRIELFKLELMSLMDLYPNLTSKEEERLIELDNILELNSNSYKSLPSDIKKISSDARLDRLIQLSEALVDEMRDETDD
;
A
#
# COMPACT_ATOMS: atom_id res chain seq x y z
N MET A 1 -12.68 3.14 -16.98
CA MET A 1 -11.62 4.17 -16.80
C MET A 1 -11.13 4.01 -15.38
N ASN A 2 -9.81 3.95 -15.16
CA ASN A 2 -9.27 3.76 -13.81
C ASN A 2 -9.50 5.04 -12.99
N ARG A 3 -9.84 4.87 -11.72
CA ARG A 3 -10.05 5.98 -10.79
C ARG A 3 -8.79 6.21 -10.00
N ILE A 4 -8.26 7.43 -9.98
CA ILE A 4 -7.04 7.77 -9.24
C ILE A 4 -7.32 8.93 -8.29
N ALA A 5 -6.63 8.97 -7.16
CA ALA A 5 -6.66 10.13 -6.28
C ALA A 5 -5.50 11.08 -6.61
N TYR A 6 -5.79 12.39 -6.57
CA TYR A 6 -4.76 13.42 -6.52
C TYR A 6 -4.87 14.17 -5.18
N ILE A 7 -3.75 14.30 -4.49
CA ILE A 7 -3.65 14.91 -3.16
C ILE A 7 -2.68 16.08 -3.24
N ASP A 8 -3.18 17.28 -2.99
CA ASP A 8 -2.44 18.53 -3.00
C ASP A 8 -3.18 19.49 -2.05
N ASP A 9 -2.47 20.39 -1.40
CA ASP A 9 -3.07 21.37 -0.48
C ASP A 9 -3.68 22.57 -1.22
N GLU A 10 -3.34 22.76 -2.50
CA GLU A 10 -3.87 23.82 -3.35
C GLU A 10 -5.01 23.33 -4.26
N GLU A 11 -6.25 23.74 -3.99
CA GLU A 11 -7.44 23.35 -4.79
C GLU A 11 -7.29 23.65 -6.29
N ASP A 12 -6.66 24.77 -6.65
CA ASP A 12 -6.48 25.14 -8.05
C ASP A 12 -5.51 24.21 -8.78
N VAL A 13 -4.49 23.69 -8.08
CA VAL A 13 -3.57 22.69 -8.63
C VAL A 13 -4.31 21.37 -8.83
N VAL A 14 -5.15 20.96 -7.88
CA VAL A 14 -6.01 19.77 -8.02
C VAL A 14 -6.89 19.87 -9.25
N ARG A 15 -7.59 21.00 -9.43
CA ARG A 15 -8.47 21.21 -10.59
C ARG A 15 -7.71 21.16 -11.91
N GLN A 16 -6.52 21.77 -11.97
CA GLN A 16 -5.69 21.71 -13.17
C GLN A 16 -5.29 20.27 -13.50
N PHE A 17 -4.86 19.50 -12.49
CA PHE A 17 -4.50 18.10 -12.68
C PHE A 17 -5.69 17.26 -13.17
N GLN A 18 -6.88 17.47 -12.60
CA GLN A 18 -8.12 16.82 -13.06
C GLN A 18 -8.40 17.11 -14.54
N ILE A 19 -8.29 18.37 -14.98
CA ILE A 19 -8.52 18.76 -16.38
C ILE A 19 -7.48 18.11 -17.30
N ILE A 20 -6.21 18.10 -16.89
CA ILE A 20 -5.14 17.49 -17.70
C ILE A 20 -5.37 15.98 -17.87
N MET A 21 -5.88 15.30 -16.84
CA MET A 21 -6.01 13.84 -16.79
C MET A 21 -7.39 13.28 -17.17
N MET A 22 -8.39 14.13 -17.39
CA MET A 22 -9.79 13.70 -17.55
C MET A 22 -10.06 12.68 -18.66
N ASP A 23 -9.25 12.70 -19.72
CA ASP A 23 -9.40 11.76 -20.85
C ASP A 23 -8.84 10.35 -20.54
N ASP A 24 -8.01 10.24 -19.50
CA ASP A 24 -7.23 9.05 -19.19
C ASP A 24 -7.65 8.37 -17.88
N PHE A 25 -8.08 9.17 -16.90
CA PHE A 25 -8.43 8.74 -15.57
C PHE A 25 -9.64 9.50 -15.02
N GLU A 26 -10.42 8.84 -14.16
CA GLU A 26 -11.34 9.54 -13.26
C GLU A 26 -10.52 10.02 -12.05
N VAL A 27 -10.16 11.30 -12.03
CA VAL A 27 -9.37 11.87 -10.93
C VAL A 27 -10.30 12.38 -9.85
N ILE A 28 -10.09 11.90 -8.63
CA ILE A 28 -10.77 12.41 -7.44
C ILE A 28 -9.82 13.20 -6.55
N GLU A 29 -10.36 14.23 -5.92
CA GLU A 29 -9.68 14.95 -4.86
C GLU A 29 -9.91 14.21 -3.54
N LEU A 30 -8.83 14.00 -2.78
CA LEU A 30 -8.93 13.61 -1.38
C LEU A 30 -8.42 14.76 -0.52
N ARG A 31 -9.27 15.20 0.42
CA ARG A 31 -8.93 16.30 1.31
C ARG A 31 -7.94 15.83 2.36
N LEU A 32 -6.92 16.64 2.59
CA LEU A 32 -5.91 16.40 3.62
C LEU A 32 -6.57 16.19 4.99
N LYS A 33 -6.10 15.18 5.71
CA LYS A 33 -6.47 14.85 7.09
C LYS A 33 -5.37 15.32 8.03
N ASP A 34 -5.69 15.46 9.31
CA ASP A 34 -4.74 16.01 10.28
C ASP A 34 -3.56 15.04 10.53
N SER A 35 -3.80 13.73 10.39
CA SER A 35 -2.79 12.67 10.54
C SER A 35 -2.54 11.90 9.24
N VAL A 36 -1.35 11.30 9.13
CA VAL A 36 -0.97 10.50 7.95
C VAL A 36 -1.75 9.19 7.91
N GLU A 37 -2.05 8.62 9.07
CA GLU A 37 -2.81 7.39 9.24
C GLU A 37 -4.25 7.55 8.73
N GLU A 38 -4.95 8.61 9.17
CA GLU A 38 -6.30 8.93 8.67
C GLU A 38 -6.29 9.17 7.16
N MET A 39 -5.23 9.77 6.62
CA MET A 39 -5.12 9.99 5.17
C MET A 39 -4.95 8.68 4.41
N VAL A 40 -4.16 7.73 4.94
CA VAL A 40 -4.02 6.39 4.36
C VAL A 40 -5.36 5.65 4.39
N GLU A 41 -6.09 5.70 5.50
CA GLU A 41 -7.43 5.12 5.60
C GLU A 41 -8.38 5.69 4.54
N ASP A 42 -8.42 7.02 4.37
CA ASP A 42 -9.25 7.69 3.36
C ASP A 42 -8.87 7.24 1.92
N ILE A 43 -7.57 7.06 1.63
CA ILE A 43 -7.11 6.54 0.33
C ILE A 43 -7.66 5.13 0.10
N ILE A 44 -7.58 4.25 1.10
CA ILE A 44 -8.04 2.87 1.01
C ILE A 44 -9.56 2.83 0.81
N GLU A 45 -10.31 3.59 1.63
CA GLU A 45 -11.76 3.67 1.55
C GLU A 45 -12.27 4.28 0.24
N SER A 46 -11.46 5.15 -0.38
CA SER A 46 -11.79 5.75 -1.68
C SER A 46 -11.73 4.78 -2.85
N LYS A 47 -11.08 3.62 -2.69
CA LYS A 47 -11.03 2.53 -3.69
C LYS A 47 -10.45 2.97 -5.03
N VAL A 48 -9.47 3.86 -4.98
CA VAL A 48 -8.74 4.27 -6.17
C VAL A 48 -7.75 3.19 -6.58
N SER A 49 -7.52 3.09 -7.89
CA SER A 49 -6.53 2.19 -8.47
C SER A 49 -5.09 2.69 -8.27
N GLY A 50 -4.93 3.96 -7.93
CA GLY A 50 -3.63 4.56 -7.64
C GLY A 50 -3.76 5.98 -7.10
N VAL A 51 -2.66 6.50 -6.57
CA VAL A 51 -2.61 7.82 -5.94
C VAL A 51 -1.43 8.65 -6.46
N VAL A 52 -1.66 9.94 -6.68
CA VAL A 52 -0.63 10.90 -7.04
C VAL A 52 -0.65 12.00 -5.99
N ILE A 53 0.50 12.30 -5.40
CA ILE A 53 0.59 13.10 -4.16
C ILE A 53 1.57 14.24 -4.40
N ASP A 54 1.23 15.46 -4.01
CA ASP A 54 2.21 16.54 -3.98
C ASP A 54 3.24 16.31 -2.86
N TYR A 55 4.49 16.68 -3.11
CA TYR A 55 5.53 16.57 -2.09
C TYR A 55 5.24 17.46 -0.87
N ASN A 56 4.85 18.72 -1.10
CA ASN A 56 4.79 19.78 -0.11
C ASN A 56 3.37 20.01 0.43
N LEU A 57 2.81 18.98 1.08
CA LEU A 57 1.46 19.04 1.66
C LEU A 57 1.34 19.96 2.88
N ASN A 58 2.46 20.36 3.48
CA ASN A 58 2.56 21.12 4.73
C ASN A 58 2.85 22.61 4.51
N SER A 59 2.30 23.21 3.44
CA SER A 59 2.43 24.66 3.23
C SER A 59 1.83 25.45 4.41
N SER A 60 2.13 26.75 4.48
CA SER A 60 1.74 27.61 5.61
C SER A 60 0.22 27.71 5.85
N GLN A 61 -0.60 27.22 4.92
CA GLN A 61 -2.07 27.22 5.00
C GLN A 61 -2.65 25.88 5.46
N SER A 62 -1.87 24.80 5.43
CA SER A 62 -2.34 23.48 5.83
C SER A 62 -2.06 23.20 7.32
N LYS A 63 -2.96 22.45 7.95
CA LYS A 63 -2.83 22.03 9.36
C LYS A 63 -2.02 20.74 9.52
N VAL A 64 -1.50 20.21 8.41
CA VAL A 64 -0.87 18.89 8.40
C VAL A 64 0.62 19.00 8.68
N HIS A 65 1.13 18.04 9.44
CA HIS A 65 2.54 17.98 9.84
C HIS A 65 3.34 16.90 9.08
N TYR A 66 2.77 16.34 8.01
CA TYR A 66 3.38 15.34 7.15
C TYR A 66 3.53 15.86 5.72
N ASN A 67 4.48 15.30 4.98
CA ASN A 67 4.69 15.58 3.56
C ASN A 67 4.32 14.36 2.68
N GLY A 68 4.39 14.51 1.36
CA GLY A 68 4.04 13.43 0.43
C GLY A 68 4.89 12.16 0.60
N VAL A 69 6.15 12.31 1.06
CA VAL A 69 7.04 11.17 1.33
C VAL A 69 6.62 10.41 2.57
N ASN A 70 6.21 11.09 3.63
CA ASN A 70 5.64 10.44 4.82
C ASN A 70 4.40 9.62 4.44
N LEU A 71 3.51 10.22 3.64
CA LEU A 71 2.27 9.57 3.21
C LEU A 71 2.52 8.34 2.33
N ILE A 72 3.43 8.40 1.35
CA ILE A 72 3.76 7.22 0.54
C ILE A 72 4.38 6.11 1.39
N ARG A 73 5.26 6.43 2.34
CA ARG A 73 5.85 5.39 3.21
C ARG A 73 4.79 4.67 4.01
N GLU A 74 3.89 5.42 4.65
CA GLU A 74 2.82 4.83 5.44
C GLU A 74 1.85 4.02 4.58
N LEU A 75 1.52 4.52 3.39
CA LEU A 75 0.68 3.82 2.43
C LEU A 75 1.32 2.51 1.98
N LEU A 76 2.63 2.49 1.67
CA LEU A 76 3.32 1.29 1.20
C LEU A 76 3.65 0.30 2.33
N ASN A 77 3.72 0.77 3.58
CA ASN A 77 3.77 -0.09 4.76
C ASN A 77 2.43 -0.84 4.96
N THR A 78 1.32 -0.17 4.65
CA THR A 78 -0.04 -0.71 4.79
C THR A 78 -0.43 -1.58 3.59
N ILE A 79 -0.22 -1.08 2.38
CA ILE A 79 -0.53 -1.74 1.10
C ILE A 79 0.74 -1.77 0.25
N LYS A 80 1.45 -2.90 0.36
CA LYS A 80 2.70 -3.12 -0.38
C LYS A 80 2.51 -2.88 -1.87
N GLU A 81 3.45 -2.14 -2.44
CA GLU A 81 3.58 -1.90 -3.88
C GLU A 81 2.37 -1.22 -4.55
N PHE A 82 1.51 -0.56 -3.76
CA PHE A 82 0.36 0.19 -4.28
C PHE A 82 0.79 1.24 -5.32
N PRO A 83 0.05 1.41 -6.43
CA PRO A 83 0.41 2.36 -7.48
C PRO A 83 0.41 3.80 -6.97
N CYS A 84 1.59 4.37 -6.77
CA CYS A 84 1.74 5.73 -6.28
C CYS A 84 2.89 6.49 -6.96
N TYR A 85 2.75 7.81 -7.01
CA TYR A 85 3.77 8.78 -7.42
C TYR A 85 3.70 10.05 -6.57
N ILE A 86 4.85 10.68 -6.36
CA ILE A 86 4.98 12.05 -5.88
C ILE A 86 5.20 12.97 -7.07
N LEU A 87 4.40 14.03 -7.16
CA LEU A 87 4.69 15.16 -8.03
C LEU A 87 5.26 16.30 -7.19
N THR A 88 6.30 16.95 -7.68
CA THR A 88 6.91 18.07 -6.97
C THR A 88 7.34 19.16 -7.93
N SER A 89 7.27 20.43 -7.50
CA SER A 89 7.96 21.54 -8.17
C SER A 89 9.41 21.70 -7.69
N HIS A 90 9.81 20.95 -6.67
CA HIS A 90 11.09 21.02 -5.97
C HIS A 90 11.80 19.65 -6.02
N GLU A 91 12.19 19.20 -7.21
CA GLU A 91 12.82 17.87 -7.41
C GLU A 91 14.05 17.69 -6.51
N SER A 92 14.90 18.72 -6.37
CA SER A 92 16.12 18.66 -5.56
C SER A 92 15.85 18.43 -4.06
N GLU A 93 14.71 18.87 -3.54
CA GLU A 93 14.35 18.65 -2.13
C GLU A 93 13.77 17.24 -1.91
N ALA A 94 13.06 16.72 -2.90
CA ALA A 94 12.48 15.39 -2.86
C ALA A 94 13.53 14.29 -3.11
N GLU A 95 14.51 14.51 -3.99
CA GLU A 95 15.62 13.58 -4.27
C GLU A 95 16.54 13.35 -3.05
N GLY A 96 16.60 14.28 -2.10
CA GLY A 96 17.34 14.13 -0.85
C GLY A 96 16.70 13.19 0.17
N THR A 97 15.56 12.55 -0.16
CA THR A 97 14.82 11.69 0.75
C THR A 97 15.19 10.21 0.60
N LEU A 98 14.95 9.39 1.65
CA LEU A 98 15.17 7.93 1.62
C LEU A 98 14.18 7.17 0.71
N LEU A 99 13.34 7.88 -0.06
CA LEU A 99 12.40 7.24 -0.98
C LEU A 99 13.09 6.97 -2.31
N ASP A 100 12.78 5.84 -2.95
CA ASP A 100 13.32 5.51 -4.27
C ASP A 100 12.95 6.62 -5.28
N PRO A 101 13.93 7.19 -6.02
CA PRO A 101 13.67 8.21 -7.04
C PRO A 101 12.64 7.79 -8.09
N GLU A 102 12.37 6.49 -8.28
CA GLU A 102 11.32 6.03 -9.18
C GLU A 102 9.93 6.53 -8.79
N PHE A 103 9.68 6.89 -7.52
CA PHE A 103 8.39 7.43 -7.09
C PHE A 103 8.24 8.94 -7.31
N ILE A 104 9.30 9.68 -7.58
CA ILE A 104 9.29 11.15 -7.61
C ILE A 104 9.38 11.67 -9.04
N ARG A 105 8.54 12.64 -9.42
CA ARG A 105 8.59 13.31 -10.73
C ARG A 105 8.31 14.81 -10.59
N ALA A 106 8.91 15.64 -11.45
CA ALA A 106 8.50 17.04 -11.57
C ALA A 106 7.02 17.17 -11.97
N LYS A 107 6.32 18.16 -11.41
CA LYS A 107 5.00 18.58 -11.90
C LYS A 107 5.06 18.98 -13.38
N GLU A 108 6.14 19.63 -13.80
CA GLU A 108 6.36 20.01 -15.21
C GLU A 108 6.45 18.81 -16.16
N PHE A 109 6.90 17.65 -15.67
CA PHE A 109 6.97 16.43 -16.46
C PHE A 109 5.59 16.02 -16.95
N VAL A 110 4.58 16.12 -16.08
CA VAL A 110 3.19 15.79 -16.42
C VAL A 110 2.65 16.74 -17.50
N ALA A 111 3.01 18.01 -17.45
CA ALA A 111 2.58 19.00 -18.45
C ALA A 111 3.25 18.79 -19.82
N LYS A 112 4.52 18.39 -19.84
CA LYS A 112 5.32 18.22 -21.08
C LYS A 112 5.18 16.83 -21.70
N GLU A 113 5.09 15.79 -20.87
CA GLU A 113 5.14 14.37 -21.25
C GLU A 113 3.94 13.60 -20.67
N LYS A 114 2.75 14.20 -20.72
CA LYS A 114 1.49 13.63 -20.21
C LYS A 114 1.31 12.17 -20.62
N GLU A 115 1.41 11.87 -21.92
CA GLU A 115 1.16 10.54 -22.47
C GLU A 115 2.09 9.48 -21.85
N PHE A 116 3.35 9.84 -21.62
CA PHE A 116 4.33 8.96 -21.00
C PHE A 116 4.03 8.75 -19.51
N PHE A 117 3.70 9.81 -18.78
CA PHE A 117 3.29 9.70 -17.38
C PHE A 117 2.03 8.82 -17.23
N VAL A 118 1.02 9.06 -18.06
CA VAL A 118 -0.21 8.25 -18.12
C VAL A 118 0.12 6.79 -18.38
N HIS A 119 0.97 6.50 -19.37
CA HIS A 119 1.39 5.14 -19.68
C HIS A 119 2.09 4.46 -18.51
N LYS A 120 3.03 5.16 -17.83
CA LYS A 120 3.70 4.65 -16.64
C LYS A 120 2.71 4.33 -15.50
N LEU A 121 1.81 5.26 -15.20
CA LEU A 121 0.81 5.07 -14.14
C LEU A 121 -0.14 3.91 -14.48
N LYS A 122 -0.66 3.82 -15.72
CA LYS A 122 -1.47 2.68 -16.18
C LYS A 122 -0.72 1.36 -16.04
N THR A 123 0.56 1.33 -16.44
CA THR A 123 1.38 0.12 -16.35
C THR A 123 1.57 -0.33 -14.89
N LYS A 124 1.81 0.61 -13.95
CA LYS A 124 1.88 0.30 -12.52
C LYS A 124 0.55 -0.26 -11.99
N ILE A 125 -0.57 0.36 -12.36
CA ILE A 125 -1.92 -0.12 -11.99
C ILE A 125 -2.16 -1.54 -12.52
N GLU A 126 -1.93 -1.79 -13.80
CA GLU A 126 -2.13 -3.11 -14.40
C GLU A 126 -1.23 -4.18 -13.77
N SER A 127 0.01 -3.82 -13.43
CA SER A 127 0.95 -4.74 -12.78
C SER A 127 0.50 -5.08 -11.37
N TYR A 128 -0.03 -4.08 -10.66
CA TYR A 128 -0.62 -4.24 -9.35
C TYR A 128 -1.84 -5.18 -9.38
N GLU A 129 -2.79 -4.93 -10.29
CA GLU A 129 -3.99 -5.75 -10.47
C GLU A 129 -3.65 -7.20 -10.81
N LYS A 130 -2.70 -7.44 -11.73
CA LYS A 130 -2.25 -8.79 -12.07
C LYS A 130 -1.70 -9.53 -10.86
N ARG A 131 -0.92 -8.85 -10.01
CA ARG A 131 -0.40 -9.45 -8.78
C ARG A 131 -1.51 -9.79 -7.79
N ILE A 132 -2.51 -8.91 -7.63
CA ILE A 132 -3.69 -9.20 -6.81
C ILE A 132 -4.43 -10.44 -7.33
N GLU A 133 -4.58 -10.60 -8.64
CA GLU A 133 -5.16 -11.82 -9.23
C GLU A 133 -4.31 -13.07 -8.94
N LEU A 134 -2.98 -12.97 -9.02
CA LEU A 134 -2.09 -14.08 -8.63
C LEU A 134 -2.25 -14.45 -7.15
N PHE A 135 -2.38 -13.46 -6.26
CA PHE A 135 -2.64 -13.69 -4.84
C PHE A 135 -3.99 -14.35 -4.58
N LYS A 136 -5.03 -14.02 -5.35
CA LYS A 136 -6.32 -14.73 -5.28
C LYS A 136 -6.19 -16.19 -5.69
N LEU A 137 -5.48 -16.46 -6.79
CA LEU A 137 -5.24 -17.83 -7.25
C LEU A 137 -4.43 -18.64 -6.25
N GLU A 138 -3.39 -18.03 -5.67
CA GLU A 138 -2.58 -18.63 -4.60
C GLU A 138 -3.46 -18.96 -3.39
N LEU A 139 -4.26 -18.01 -2.91
CA LEU A 139 -5.19 -18.22 -1.80
C LEU A 139 -6.16 -19.37 -2.09
N MET A 140 -6.75 -19.42 -3.28
CA MET A 140 -7.66 -20.51 -3.67
C MET A 140 -6.95 -21.86 -3.62
N SER A 141 -5.70 -21.94 -4.10
CA SER A 141 -4.92 -23.19 -4.04
C SER A 141 -4.61 -23.64 -2.61
N LEU A 142 -4.35 -22.70 -1.69
CA LEU A 142 -4.16 -23.01 -0.27
C LEU A 142 -5.48 -23.44 0.39
N MET A 143 -6.60 -22.80 0.02
CA MET A 143 -7.93 -23.19 0.49
C MET A 143 -8.32 -24.61 0.05
N ASP A 144 -7.90 -25.06 -1.12
CA ASP A 144 -8.13 -26.44 -1.59
C ASP A 144 -7.36 -27.50 -0.79
N LEU A 145 -6.24 -27.10 -0.15
CA LEU A 145 -5.44 -27.97 0.71
C LEU A 145 -5.95 -28.02 2.16
N TYR A 146 -6.79 -27.07 2.56
CA TYR A 146 -7.34 -26.99 3.90
C TYR A 146 -8.19 -28.24 4.26
N PRO A 147 -8.07 -28.81 5.48
CA PRO A 147 -7.32 -28.33 6.63
C PRO A 147 -5.86 -28.82 6.71
N ASN A 148 -5.34 -29.49 5.67
CA ASN A 148 -4.02 -30.13 5.71
C ASN A 148 -2.90 -29.19 5.27
N LEU A 149 -2.82 -28.01 5.88
CA LEU A 149 -1.79 -27.01 5.58
C LEU A 149 -0.59 -27.20 6.50
N THR A 150 0.61 -26.95 5.97
CA THR A 150 1.78 -26.69 6.81
C THR A 150 1.65 -25.32 7.45
N SER A 151 2.27 -25.08 8.60
CA SER A 151 2.09 -23.78 9.25
C SER A 151 2.78 -22.61 8.52
N LYS A 152 3.68 -22.87 7.55
CA LYS A 152 4.11 -21.83 6.58
C LYS A 152 3.01 -21.45 5.60
N GLU A 153 2.26 -22.44 5.12
CA GLU A 153 1.12 -22.22 4.21
C GLU A 153 -0.05 -21.56 4.94
N GLU A 154 -0.27 -21.86 6.23
CA GLU A 154 -1.26 -21.15 7.06
C GLU A 154 -0.88 -19.69 7.26
N GLU A 155 0.39 -19.41 7.59
CA GLU A 155 0.88 -18.03 7.71
C GLU A 155 0.70 -17.25 6.40
N ARG A 156 1.01 -17.90 5.27
CA ARG A 156 0.83 -17.31 3.93
C ARG A 156 -0.64 -17.09 3.58
N LEU A 157 -1.52 -18.03 3.92
CA LEU A 157 -2.95 -17.92 3.70
C LEU A 157 -3.54 -16.70 4.43
N ILE A 158 -3.11 -16.42 5.66
CA ILE A 158 -3.54 -15.22 6.40
C ILE A 158 -2.93 -13.94 5.86
N GLU A 159 -1.67 -13.97 5.44
CA GLU A 159 -1.06 -12.82 4.78
C GLU A 159 -1.85 -12.45 3.52
N LEU A 160 -2.16 -13.44 2.68
CA LEU A 160 -2.95 -13.25 1.46
C LEU A 160 -4.36 -12.74 1.75
N ASP A 161 -5.04 -13.30 2.75
CA ASP A 161 -6.38 -12.86 3.18
C ASP A 161 -6.37 -11.39 3.60
N ASN A 162 -5.41 -10.98 4.44
CA ASN A 162 -5.26 -9.58 4.86
C ASN A 162 -4.98 -8.65 3.67
N ILE A 163 -4.09 -9.05 2.75
CA ILE A 163 -3.80 -8.27 1.54
C ILE A 163 -5.07 -8.11 0.69
N LEU A 164 -5.86 -9.17 0.52
CA LEU A 164 -7.06 -9.15 -0.32
C LEU A 164 -8.20 -8.36 0.32
N GLU A 165 -8.33 -8.38 1.65
CA GLU A 165 -9.27 -7.53 2.39
C GLU A 165 -9.00 -6.04 2.16
N LEU A 166 -7.74 -5.63 2.24
CA LEU A 166 -7.34 -4.24 2.01
C LEU A 166 -7.57 -3.78 0.55
N ASN A 167 -7.63 -4.73 -0.39
CA ASN A 167 -7.64 -4.43 -1.82
C ASN A 167 -8.98 -4.71 -2.54
N SER A 168 -9.91 -5.42 -1.90
CA SER A 168 -11.12 -5.88 -2.58
C SER A 168 -12.37 -5.78 -1.71
N ASN A 169 -13.29 -4.91 -2.10
CA ASN A 169 -14.58 -4.76 -1.42
C ASN A 169 -15.55 -5.93 -1.62
N SER A 170 -15.31 -6.76 -2.63
CA SER A 170 -16.12 -7.95 -2.91
C SER A 170 -15.51 -9.21 -2.29
N TYR A 171 -14.27 -9.13 -1.80
CA TYR A 171 -13.63 -10.24 -1.11
C TYR A 171 -14.25 -10.40 0.27
N LYS A 172 -14.83 -11.58 0.50
CA LYS A 172 -15.28 -11.96 1.84
C LYS A 172 -14.10 -12.54 2.58
N SER A 173 -13.64 -11.79 3.58
CA SER A 173 -12.73 -12.23 4.63
C SER A 173 -12.95 -13.69 5.01
N LEU A 174 -11.86 -14.45 5.18
CA LEU A 174 -11.95 -15.79 5.71
C LEU A 174 -12.65 -15.78 7.08
N PRO A 175 -13.52 -16.78 7.36
CA PRO A 175 -14.19 -16.89 8.65
C PRO A 175 -13.21 -16.82 9.83
N SER A 176 -13.64 -16.15 10.91
CA SER A 176 -12.82 -15.92 12.11
C SER A 176 -12.23 -17.20 12.72
N ASP A 177 -12.90 -18.34 12.52
CA ASP A 177 -12.46 -19.63 13.03
C ASP A 177 -11.18 -20.12 12.33
N ILE A 178 -11.03 -19.83 11.02
CA ILE A 178 -9.79 -20.12 10.28
C ILE A 178 -8.65 -19.19 10.75
N LYS A 179 -8.97 -17.91 11.03
CA LYS A 179 -8.01 -16.94 11.59
C LYS A 179 -7.55 -17.32 13.00
N LYS A 180 -8.43 -17.92 13.81
CA LYS A 180 -8.11 -18.40 15.17
C LYS A 180 -7.22 -19.64 15.17
N ILE A 181 -7.46 -20.61 14.27
CA ILE A 181 -6.61 -21.82 14.17
C ILE A 181 -5.14 -21.44 13.94
N SER A 182 -4.87 -20.44 13.10
CA SER A 182 -3.50 -19.95 12.94
C SER A 182 -2.96 -19.17 14.13
N SER A 183 -3.84 -18.47 14.88
CA SER A 183 -3.43 -17.77 16.09
C SER A 183 -2.96 -18.76 17.15
N ASP A 184 -3.68 -19.87 17.30
CA ASP A 184 -3.31 -20.97 18.20
C ASP A 184 -2.06 -21.70 17.69
N ALA A 185 -1.95 -21.97 16.38
CA ALA A 185 -0.75 -22.57 15.79
C ALA A 185 0.50 -21.68 15.92
N ARG A 186 0.35 -20.34 15.83
CA ARG A 186 1.42 -19.36 16.08
C ARG A 186 1.84 -19.35 17.54
N LEU A 187 0.89 -19.43 18.47
CA LEU A 187 1.16 -19.54 19.90
C LEU A 187 1.92 -20.84 20.20
N ASP A 188 1.50 -21.97 19.61
CA ASP A 188 2.17 -23.25 19.76
C ASP A 188 3.60 -23.21 19.21
N ARG A 189 3.84 -22.56 18.07
CA ARG A 189 5.21 -22.35 17.56
C ARG A 189 6.05 -21.49 18.49
N LEU A 190 5.49 -20.41 19.04
CA LEU A 190 6.22 -19.53 19.97
C LEU A 190 6.59 -20.28 21.26
N ILE A 191 5.69 -21.14 21.75
CA ILE A 191 5.96 -22.02 22.88
C ILE A 191 7.07 -23.00 22.53
N GLN A 192 7.00 -23.68 21.39
CA GLN A 192 8.05 -24.61 20.95
C GLN A 192 9.41 -23.94 20.77
N LEU A 193 9.45 -22.71 20.20
CA LEU A 193 10.70 -21.95 20.09
C LEU A 193 11.25 -21.56 21.45
N SER A 194 10.37 -21.15 22.38
CA SER A 194 10.77 -20.83 23.75
C SER A 194 11.29 -22.06 24.50
N GLU A 195 10.68 -23.22 24.30
CA GLU A 195 11.13 -24.50 24.88
C GLU A 195 12.49 -24.92 24.30
N ALA A 196 12.66 -24.84 22.98
CA ALA A 196 13.92 -25.14 22.32
C ALA A 196 15.06 -24.23 22.79
N LEU A 197 14.80 -22.92 22.97
CA LEU A 197 15.79 -21.98 23.52
C LEU A 197 16.14 -22.30 24.98
N VAL A 198 15.18 -22.73 25.79
CA VAL A 198 15.42 -23.11 27.19
C VAL A 198 16.26 -24.39 27.27
N ASP A 199 16.03 -25.34 26.36
CA ASP A 199 16.81 -26.57 26.31
C ASP A 199 18.25 -26.31 25.80
N GLU A 200 18.44 -25.44 24.80
CA GLU A 200 19.78 -25.00 24.38
C GLU A 200 20.57 -24.34 25.54
N MET A 201 19.90 -23.49 26.33
CA MET A 201 20.54 -22.85 27.49
C MET A 201 20.88 -23.82 28.63
N ARG A 202 20.16 -24.95 28.74
CA ARG A 202 20.44 -26.00 29.72
C ARG A 202 21.63 -26.85 29.31
N ASP A 203 21.74 -27.18 28.02
CA ASP A 203 22.88 -27.92 27.49
C ASP A 203 24.18 -27.10 27.56
N GLU A 204 24.13 -25.77 27.48
CA GLU A 204 25.30 -24.88 27.66
C GLU A 204 25.72 -24.67 29.13
N THR A 205 24.90 -25.08 30.12
CA THR A 205 25.23 -24.92 31.56
C THR A 205 25.73 -26.20 32.23
N ASP A 206 25.74 -27.32 31.52
CA ASP A 206 26.21 -28.63 31.99
C ASP A 206 27.62 -29.04 31.46
N ASP A 207 28.34 -28.13 30.78
CA ASP A 207 29.77 -28.23 30.36
C ASP A 207 30.68 -27.27 31.18
#